data_AF-A0A8B9S0K6-F1
#
_entry.id   AF-A0A8B9S0K6-F1
#
_cell.length_a   1.000
_cell.length_b   1.000
_cell.length_c   1.000
_cell.angle_alpha   90.00
_cell.angle_beta   90.00
_cell.angle_gamma   90.00
#
_symmetry.space_group_name_H-M   'P 1'
#
loop_
_entity.id
_entity.type
_entity.pdbx_description
1 polymer ?
#
loop_
_entity_poly.entity_id
_entity_poly.type
_entity_poly.pdbx_seq_one_letter_code
_entity_poly.pdbx_strand_id
1 'polypeptide(L)' 'HPSCAPPELKQECLSRGVLFEDPDFPACNSSLFFSEKPPVPFIWKRPGVSMASCRGG' A
#
# COMPACT_ATOMS: atom_id res chain seq x y z
N HIS A 1 -0.45 -14.10 8.12
CA HIS A 1 -0.78 -13.03 9.08
C HIS A 1 -1.94 -12.23 8.50
N PRO A 2 -3.18 -12.42 8.98
CA PRO A 2 -4.35 -11.73 8.44
C PRO A 2 -4.17 -10.22 8.65
N SER A 3 -4.02 -9.53 7.52
CA SER A 3 -4.09 -8.08 7.29
C SER A 3 -4.22 -7.20 8.53
N CYS A 4 -3.19 -6.41 8.81
CA CYS A 4 -3.05 -5.44 9.90
C CYS A 4 -4.11 -4.31 9.96
N ALA A 5 -5.19 -4.40 9.16
CA ALA A 5 -6.30 -3.46 9.19
C ALA A 5 -7.40 -4.00 10.13
N PRO A 6 -7.96 -3.14 11.00
CA PRO A 6 -9.16 -3.46 11.77
C PRO A 6 -10.26 -4.07 10.88
N PRO A 7 -11.01 -5.09 11.36
CA PRO A 7 -12.04 -5.79 10.58
C PRO A 7 -13.07 -4.84 9.94
N GLU A 8 -13.42 -3.76 10.64
CA GLU A 8 -14.37 -2.74 10.19
C GLU A 8 -13.84 -1.94 8.98
N LEU A 9 -12.58 -1.48 9.04
CA LEU A 9 -11.94 -0.75 7.94
C LEU A 9 -11.77 -1.64 6.70
N LYS A 10 -11.44 -2.92 6.92
CA LYS A 10 -11.37 -3.90 5.84
C LYS A 10 -12.72 -4.07 5.15
N GLN A 11 -13.79 -4.22 5.92
CA GLN A 11 -15.14 -4.40 5.37
C GLN A 11 -15.63 -3.15 4.62
N GLU A 12 -15.34 -1.95 5.13
CA GLU A 12 -15.68 -0.69 4.45
C GLU A 12 -14.93 -0.54 3.12
N CYS A 13 -13.61 -0.82 3.10
CA CYS A 13 -12.83 -0.75 1.88
C CYS A 13 -13.35 -1.74 0.81
N LEU A 14 -13.68 -2.97 1.25
CA LEU A 14 -14.25 -3.99 0.37
C LEU A 14 -15.63 -3.60 -0.16
N SER A 15 -16.50 -3.01 0.67
CA SER A 15 -17.85 -2.58 0.24
C SER A 15 -17.79 -1.42 -0.76
N ARG A 16 -16.81 -0.52 -0.59
CA ARG A 16 -16.56 0.62 -1.47
C ARG A 16 -15.73 0.26 -2.70
N GLY A 17 -15.19 -0.96 -2.77
CA GLY A 17 -14.30 -1.40 -3.86
C GLY A 17 -12.97 -0.64 -3.91
N VAL A 18 -12.56 -0.03 -2.80
CA VAL A 18 -11.31 0.73 -2.68
C VAL A 18 -10.27 -0.08 -1.92
N LEU A 19 -9.00 0.19 -2.19
CA LEU A 19 -7.91 -0.38 -1.40
C LEU A 19 -7.67 0.50 -0.19
N PHE A 20 -7.38 -0.14 0.95
CA PHE A 20 -7.00 0.59 2.15
C PHE A 20 -5.70 1.38 1.92
N GLU A 21 -5.69 2.60 2.46
CA GLU A 21 -4.56 3.51 2.55
C GLU A 21 -4.48 3.97 4.01
N ASP A 22 -3.29 3.86 4.61
CA ASP A 22 -3.08 4.23 6.00
C ASP A 22 -2.90 5.75 6.12
N PRO A 23 -3.75 6.46 6.90
CA PRO A 23 -3.64 7.90 7.06
C PRO A 23 -2.41 8.33 7.88
N ASP A 24 -1.96 7.49 8.81
CA ASP A 24 -0.78 7.77 9.66
C ASP A 24 0.52 7.37 8.96
N PHE A 25 0.43 6.47 7.97
CA PHE A 25 1.58 5.99 7.20
C PHE A 25 1.36 6.01 5.68
N PRO A 26 1.31 7.22 5.07
CA PRO A 26 1.07 7.37 3.64
C PRO A 26 2.23 6.82 2.79
N ALA A 27 1.94 6.47 1.53
CA ALA A 27 2.93 5.98 0.56
C ALA A 27 3.81 7.11 -0.01
N CYS A 28 4.51 7.85 0.85
CA CYS A 28 5.35 8.98 0.48
C CYS A 28 6.66 9.02 1.28
N ASN A 29 7.54 9.97 0.94
CA ASN A 29 8.91 10.01 1.48
C ASN A 29 8.96 10.26 3.00
N SER A 30 7.98 10.96 3.57
CA SER A 30 7.92 11.20 5.03
C SER A 30 7.73 9.91 5.83
N SER A 31 7.14 8.88 5.20
CA SER A 31 6.99 7.55 5.80
C SER A 31 8.25 6.68 5.63
N LEU A 32 9.17 7.06 4.74
CA LEU A 32 10.42 6.32 4.50
C LEU A 32 11.60 6.88 5.27
N PHE A 33 11.69 8.21 5.40
CA PHE A 33 12.90 8.88 5.89
C PHE A 33 12.56 9.92 6.95
N PHE A 34 13.28 9.88 8.08
CA PHE A 34 13.18 10.88 9.15
C PHE A 34 14.07 12.12 8.92
N SER A 35 15.10 12.00 8.07
CA SER A 35 16.10 13.07 7.87
C SER A 35 16.36 13.34 6.38
N GLU A 36 17.45 12.84 5.79
CA GLU A 36 17.76 13.08 4.37
C GLU A 36 17.25 11.98 3.45
N LYS A 37 16.69 12.40 2.31
CA LYS A 37 16.28 11.49 1.24
C LYS A 37 17.51 11.00 0.46
N PRO A 38 17.62 9.71 0.16
CA PRO A 38 18.61 9.24 -0.81
C PRO A 38 18.35 9.86 -2.19
N PRO A 39 19.38 9.98 -3.06
CA PRO A 39 19.22 10.50 -4.43
C PRO A 39 18.48 9.52 -5.36
N VAL A 40 18.14 8.33 -4.87
CA VAL A 40 17.46 7.28 -5.63
C VAL A 40 15.95 7.50 -5.60
N PRO A 41 15.23 7.48 -6.74
CA PRO A 41 13.78 7.54 -6.75
C PRO A 41 13.18 6.22 -6.25
N PHE A 42 12.20 6.32 -5.35
CA PHE A 42 11.43 5.18 -4.85
C PHE A 42 10.00 5.23 -5.38
N ILE A 43 9.46 4.07 -5.74
CA ILE A 43 8.07 3.92 -6.18
C ILE A 43 7.39 2.90 -5.27
N TRP A 44 6.34 3.33 -4.61
CA TRP A 44 5.49 2.46 -3.80
C TRP A 44 4.65 1.57 -4.71
N LYS A 45 4.71 0.25 -4.50
CA LYS A 45 3.92 -0.73 -5.26
C LYS A 45 3.20 -1.67 -4.30
N ARG A 46 1.97 -2.04 -4.64
CA ARG A 46 1.23 -3.06 -3.90
C ARG A 46 1.75 -4.46 -4.31
N PRO A 47 1.84 -5.45 -3.40
CA PRO A 47 2.37 -6.78 -3.72
C PRO A 47 1.69 -7.48 -4.91
N GLY A 48 0.40 -7.20 -5.15
CA GLY A 48 -0.34 -7.71 -6.31
C GLY A 48 0.03 -7.06 -7.64
N VAL A 49 0.47 -5.79 -7.65
CA VAL A 49 0.88 -5.08 -8.87
C VAL A 49 2.22 -5.59 -9.38
N SER A 50 3.12 -5.97 -8.49
CA SER A 50 4.46 -6.49 -8.84
C SER A 50 4.42 -7.93 -9.36
N MET A 51 3.36 -8.70 -9.08
CA MET A 51 3.22 -10.12 -9.47
C MET A 51 2.16 -10.38 -10.56
N ALA A 52 1.38 -9.37 -10.98
CA ALA A 52 0.26 -9.54 -11.92
C ALA A 52 0.65 -9.61 -13.41
N SER A 53 1.79 -10.21 -13.78
CA SER A 53 2.11 -10.46 -15.20
C SER A 53 1.69 -11.84 -15.72
N CYS A 54 1.19 -12.76 -14.89
CA CYS A 54 0.85 -14.11 -15.37
C CYS A 54 -0.60 -14.49 -15.02
N ARG A 55 -1.58 -13.73 -15.52
CA ARG A 55 -2.94 -14.23 -15.74
C ARG A 55 -3.42 -13.73 -17.10
N GLY A 56 -2.97 -14.41 -18.14
CA GLY A 56 -3.54 -14.32 -19.48
C GLY A 56 -3.78 -15.73 -20.00
N GLY A 57 -5.06 -16.04 -20.27
CA GLY A 57 -5.56 -17.04 -21.23
C GLY A 57 -5.08 -18.47 -21.07
#